data_AF-A0A7V1ULU5-F1
#
_entry.id   AF-A0A7V1ULU5-F1
#
_cell.length_a   1.000
_cell.length_b   1.000
_cell.length_c   1.000
_cell.angle_alpha   90.00
_cell.angle_beta   90.00
_cell.angle_gamma   90.00
#
_symmetry.space_group_name_H-M   'P 1'
#
loop_
_entity.id
_entity.type
_entity.pdbx_description
1 polymer ?
#
loop_
_entity_poly.entity_id
_entity_poly.type
_entity_poly.pdbx_seq_one_letter_code
_entity_poly.pdbx_strand_id
1 'polypeptide(L)'
;MNHLFYGDNLDVLRRHIDDESVDLVYLDPPFNSNQDYNVLFAEHDGTPSSAQIVAFEDTWKWSTEAAAACESVIEGGGRLAEVMIAFRTFLGTSDMMAYLAMMAPRLSALHDVLKPTGSLYLHCDPTASHYLKLLLDAVFRPEQFTNELTWKRTSAHSSAKQHSNKIEHLEQMKH
;
A
#
# COMPACT_ATOMS: atom_id res chain seq x y z
N MET A 1 14.10 -11.07 21.75
CA MET A 1 13.08 -10.38 22.57
C MET A 1 12.09 -9.78 21.59
N ASN A 2 10.78 -9.80 21.91
CA ASN A 2 9.75 -9.30 21.01
C ASN A 2 9.21 -7.98 21.58
N HIS A 3 9.03 -6.99 20.72
CA HIS A 3 8.51 -5.67 21.07
C HIS A 3 7.17 -5.43 20.38
N LEU A 4 6.25 -4.77 21.09
CA LEU A 4 4.98 -4.30 20.55
C LEU A 4 4.89 -2.81 20.84
N PHE A 5 4.70 -2.02 19.78
CA PHE A 5 4.53 -0.57 19.87
C PHE A 5 3.08 -0.20 19.60
N TYR A 6 2.59 0.84 20.29
CA TYR A 6 1.23 1.36 20.10
C TYR A 6 1.30 2.85 19.76
N GLY A 7 0.66 3.25 18.68
CA GLY A 7 0.66 4.62 18.18
C GLY A 7 0.59 4.69 16.66
N ASP A 8 0.80 5.88 16.11
CA ASP A 8 0.97 6.04 14.67
C ASP A 8 2.30 5.42 14.22
N ASN A 9 2.26 4.61 13.17
CA ASN A 9 3.43 3.83 12.75
C ASN A 9 4.58 4.70 12.23
N LEU A 10 4.31 5.86 11.63
CA LEU A 10 5.37 6.76 11.15
C LEU A 10 6.14 7.35 12.33
N ASP A 11 5.42 7.72 13.39
CA ASP A 11 6.01 8.22 14.62
C ASP A 11 6.86 7.15 15.32
N VAL A 12 6.33 5.92 15.41
CA VAL A 12 7.04 4.77 15.99
C VAL A 12 8.32 4.47 15.24
N LEU A 13 8.25 4.38 13.91
CA LEU A 13 9.43 4.11 13.07
C LEU A 13 10.53 5.15 13.31
N ARG A 14 10.17 6.44 13.35
CA ARG A 14 11.14 7.54 13.50
C ARG A 14 11.73 7.70 14.89
N ARG A 15 11.04 7.27 15.94
CA ARG A 15 11.44 7.53 17.34
C ARG A 15 12.00 6.32 18.06
N HIS A 16 11.66 5.12 17.61
CA HIS A 16 11.88 3.90 18.39
C HIS A 16 12.61 2.80 17.64
N ILE A 17 12.77 2.92 16.33
CA ILE A 17 13.48 1.94 15.51
C ILE A 17 14.72 2.62 14.93
N ASP A 18 15.89 2.02 15.15
CA ASP A 18 17.14 2.55 14.63
C ASP A 18 17.22 2.36 13.10
N ASP A 19 17.91 3.28 12.42
CA ASP A 19 18.22 3.17 11.00
C ASP A 19 19.03 1.89 10.73
N GLU A 20 18.83 1.31 9.55
CA GLU A 20 19.54 0.09 9.11
C GLU A 20 19.56 -1.06 10.14
N SER A 21 18.47 -1.22 10.91
CA SER A 21 18.39 -2.23 11.98
C SER A 21 17.49 -3.42 11.66
N VAL A 22 16.59 -3.27 10.67
CA VAL A 22 15.56 -4.26 10.34
C VAL A 22 15.97 -5.11 9.13
N ASP A 23 15.93 -6.44 9.27
CA ASP A 23 16.22 -7.36 8.16
C ASP A 23 15.01 -7.60 7.23
N LEU A 24 13.80 -7.53 7.77
CA LEU A 24 12.58 -7.85 7.03
C LEU A 24 11.40 -7.00 7.52
N VAL A 25 10.73 -6.34 6.59
CA VAL A 25 9.44 -5.68 6.82
C VAL A 25 8.35 -6.40 6.02
N TYR A 26 7.24 -6.70 6.68
CA TYR A 26 6.00 -7.09 6.04
C TYR A 26 4.95 -6.03 6.34
N LEU A 27 4.36 -5.44 5.30
CA LEU A 27 3.33 -4.42 5.42
C LEU A 27 2.07 -4.88 4.69
N ASP A 28 0.96 -4.93 5.41
CA ASP A 28 -0.38 -5.15 4.88
C ASP A 28 -1.21 -3.92 5.27
N PRO A 29 -0.96 -2.75 4.62
CA PRO A 29 -1.72 -1.55 4.91
C PRO A 29 -3.18 -1.84 4.55
N PRO A 30 -4.16 -1.20 5.24
CA PRO A 30 -5.56 -1.53 5.05
C PRO A 30 -5.99 -1.24 3.60
N PHE A 31 -5.96 -2.31 2.83
CA PHE A 31 -6.69 -2.55 1.61
C PHE A 31 -7.71 -3.61 1.97
N ASN A 32 -8.97 -3.41 1.62
CA ASN A 32 -10.00 -4.33 2.10
C ASN A 32 -10.03 -5.64 1.29
N SER A 33 -8.97 -6.46 1.44
CA SER A 33 -8.75 -7.73 0.74
C SER A 33 -8.94 -8.98 1.63
N ASN A 34 -9.57 -8.85 2.81
CA ASN A 34 -10.49 -9.83 3.46
C ASN A 34 -10.52 -9.65 4.99
N GLN A 35 -11.70 -9.40 5.59
CA GLN A 35 -12.32 -10.32 6.57
C GLN A 35 -13.86 -10.16 6.55
N ASP A 36 -14.54 -11.30 6.40
CA ASP A 36 -15.99 -11.49 6.34
C ASP A 36 -16.69 -11.13 7.65
N TYR A 37 -17.81 -10.39 7.56
CA TYR A 37 -19.05 -10.72 8.28
C TYR A 37 -20.24 -10.26 7.44
N ASN A 38 -20.97 -11.24 6.90
CA ASN A 38 -22.37 -11.15 6.45
C ASN A 38 -22.99 -9.75 6.33
N VAL A 39 -22.84 -9.12 5.16
CA VAL A 39 -23.84 -8.16 4.67
C VAL A 39 -24.41 -8.71 3.36
N LEU A 40 -25.11 -9.83 3.53
CA LEU A 40 -26.44 -10.07 2.97
C LEU A 40 -26.63 -9.64 1.50
N PHE A 41 -26.56 -10.66 0.63
CA PHE A 41 -27.16 -10.79 -0.70
C PHE A 41 -26.32 -10.39 -1.92
N ALA A 42 -26.20 -11.39 -2.79
CA ALA A 42 -25.62 -11.37 -4.12
C ALA A 42 -26.19 -10.26 -5.02
N GLU A 43 -25.31 -9.60 -5.76
CA GLU A 43 -25.66 -9.08 -7.09
C GLU A 43 -25.08 -10.07 -8.12
N HIS A 44 -25.93 -10.54 -9.03
CA HIS A 44 -25.76 -11.71 -9.89
C HIS A 44 -25.09 -11.37 -11.23
N ASP A 45 -24.22 -10.35 -11.25
CA ASP A 45 -23.92 -9.60 -12.48
C ASP A 45 -22.42 -9.48 -12.78
N GLY A 46 -21.54 -9.98 -11.90
CA GLY A 46 -20.08 -9.97 -12.14
C GLY A 46 -19.43 -8.58 -12.14
N THR A 47 -20.14 -7.55 -11.71
CA THR A 47 -19.59 -6.23 -11.41
C THR A 47 -18.76 -6.29 -10.13
N PRO A 48 -17.64 -5.54 -10.02
CA PRO A 48 -16.89 -5.45 -8.77
C PRO A 48 -17.83 -4.98 -7.65
N SER A 49 -17.74 -5.62 -6.49
CA SER A 49 -18.59 -5.37 -5.33
C SER A 49 -18.56 -3.88 -4.98
N SER A 50 -19.68 -3.20 -5.20
CA SER A 50 -19.89 -1.79 -4.83
C SER A 50 -19.49 -1.52 -3.38
N ALA A 51 -19.65 -2.50 -2.48
CA ALA A 51 -19.22 -2.42 -1.08
C ALA A 51 -17.71 -2.27 -0.87
N GLN A 52 -16.86 -2.83 -1.76
CA GLN A 52 -15.40 -2.72 -1.66
C GLN A 52 -14.91 -1.32 -2.04
N ILE A 53 -15.50 -0.74 -3.10
CA ILE A 53 -15.24 0.64 -3.51
C ILE A 53 -15.68 1.59 -2.39
N VAL A 54 -16.88 1.38 -1.84
CA VAL A 54 -17.43 2.19 -0.73
C VAL A 54 -16.54 2.12 0.53
N ALA A 55 -16.01 0.96 0.91
CA ALA A 55 -15.17 0.84 2.11
C ALA A 55 -13.78 1.50 1.97
N PHE A 56 -13.17 1.43 0.78
CA PHE A 56 -11.93 2.17 0.50
C PHE A 56 -12.19 3.68 0.54
N GLU A 57 -13.26 4.12 -0.11
CA GLU A 57 -13.69 5.52 -0.10
C GLU A 57 -13.99 6.01 1.33
N ASP A 58 -14.59 5.20 2.19
CA ASP A 58 -14.88 5.56 3.59
C ASP A 58 -13.62 5.67 4.47
N THR A 59 -12.56 4.92 4.15
CA THR A 59 -11.33 4.90 4.95
C THR A 59 -10.39 6.05 4.59
N TRP A 60 -10.31 6.39 3.31
CA TRP A 60 -9.33 7.33 2.79
C TRP A 60 -10.01 8.52 2.15
N LYS A 61 -10.15 9.62 2.90
CA LYS A 61 -10.63 10.90 2.36
C LYS A 61 -9.51 11.91 2.31
N TRP A 62 -9.51 12.75 1.27
CA TRP A 62 -8.60 13.88 1.21
C TRP A 62 -8.88 14.84 2.39
N SER A 63 -7.99 14.81 3.38
CA SER A 63 -8.10 15.58 4.61
C SER A 63 -6.95 16.57 4.74
N THR A 64 -7.01 17.41 5.79
CA THR A 64 -5.91 18.32 6.15
C THR A 64 -4.62 17.55 6.45
N GLU A 65 -4.73 16.38 7.08
CA GLU A 65 -3.60 15.51 7.41
C GLU A 65 -2.97 14.92 6.14
N ALA A 66 -3.79 14.45 5.18
CA ALA A 66 -3.30 13.96 3.90
C ALA A 66 -2.63 15.09 3.08
N ALA A 67 -3.19 16.29 3.12
CA ALA A 67 -2.59 17.46 2.48
C ALA A 67 -1.23 17.80 3.08
N ALA A 68 -1.13 17.87 4.41
CA ALA A 68 0.12 18.15 5.12
C ALA A 68 1.17 17.05 4.89
N ALA A 69 0.77 15.77 4.87
CA ALA A 69 1.67 14.66 4.57
C ALA A 69 2.23 14.74 3.14
N CYS A 70 1.37 15.06 2.16
CA CYS A 70 1.79 15.27 0.79
C CYS A 70 2.77 16.45 0.66
N GLU A 71 2.46 17.58 1.30
CA GLU A 71 3.31 18.78 1.27
C GLU A 71 4.67 18.51 1.89
N SER A 72 4.71 17.86 3.06
CA SER A 72 5.97 17.47 3.72
C SER A 72 6.86 16.59 2.84
N VAL A 73 6.28 15.64 2.10
CA VAL A 73 7.03 14.80 1.15
C VAL A 73 7.55 15.61 -0.02
N ILE A 74 6.74 16.55 -0.54
CA ILE A 74 7.14 17.42 -1.66
C ILE A 74 8.28 18.36 -1.25
N GLU A 75 8.20 18.96 -0.07
CA GLU A 75 9.23 19.82 0.50
C GLU A 75 10.55 19.09 0.73
N GLY A 76 10.50 17.79 1.04
CA GLY A 76 11.68 16.93 1.17
C GLY A 76 12.46 16.74 -0.14
N GLY A 77 11.84 16.98 -1.29
CA GLY A 77 12.48 16.90 -2.60
C GLY A 77 12.82 15.48 -3.05
N GLY A 78 13.65 15.38 -4.09
CA GLY A 78 14.08 14.11 -4.68
C GLY A 78 12.98 13.38 -5.45
N ARG A 79 13.23 12.11 -5.76
CA ARG A 79 12.37 11.31 -6.65
C ARG A 79 10.98 11.04 -6.06
N LEU A 80 10.89 10.89 -4.73
CA LEU A 80 9.60 10.70 -4.08
C LEU A 80 8.72 11.96 -4.21
N ALA A 81 9.30 13.15 -4.05
CA ALA A 81 8.59 14.41 -4.31
C ALA A 81 8.12 14.52 -5.77
N GLU A 82 8.97 14.18 -6.74
CA GLU A 82 8.62 14.20 -8.18
C GLU A 82 7.41 13.32 -8.48
N VAL A 83 7.39 12.08 -7.97
CA VAL A 83 6.26 11.16 -8.14
C VAL A 83 5.00 11.69 -7.44
N MET A 84 5.14 12.24 -6.23
CA MET A 84 4.01 12.82 -5.51
C MET A 84 3.40 14.03 -6.21
N ILE A 85 4.21 14.88 -6.84
CA ILE A 85 3.72 16.00 -7.68
C ILE A 85 2.97 15.46 -8.90
N ALA A 86 3.52 14.45 -9.57
CA ALA A 86 2.87 13.83 -10.73
C ALA A 86 1.51 13.21 -10.36
N PHE A 87 1.45 12.46 -9.26
CA PHE A 87 0.19 11.91 -8.75
C PHE A 87 -0.79 12.99 -8.33
N ARG A 88 -0.34 14.04 -7.63
CA ARG A 88 -1.21 15.15 -7.24
C ARG A 88 -1.81 15.85 -8.47
N THR A 89 -1.02 16.01 -9.52
CA THR A 89 -1.45 16.62 -10.78
C THR A 89 -2.46 15.73 -11.51
N PHE A 90 -2.25 14.42 -11.52
CA PHE A 90 -3.09 13.46 -12.24
C PHE A 90 -4.38 13.09 -11.49
N LEU A 91 -4.29 12.84 -10.19
CA LEU A 91 -5.37 12.32 -9.33
C LEU A 91 -6.13 13.40 -8.55
N GLY A 92 -5.62 14.64 -8.51
CA GLY A 92 -6.22 15.74 -7.75
C GLY A 92 -6.30 15.46 -6.24
N THR A 93 -7.43 15.82 -5.63
CA THR A 93 -7.74 15.59 -4.20
C THR A 93 -8.62 14.37 -4.00
N SER A 94 -8.35 13.27 -4.71
CA SER A 94 -9.13 12.03 -4.60
C SER A 94 -8.73 11.19 -3.39
N ASP A 95 -9.57 10.20 -3.08
CA ASP A 95 -9.36 9.20 -2.04
C ASP A 95 -8.08 8.39 -2.27
N MET A 96 -7.79 8.04 -3.54
CA MET A 96 -6.51 7.44 -3.92
C MET A 96 -5.33 8.36 -3.63
N MET A 97 -5.44 9.66 -3.94
CA MET A 97 -4.37 10.61 -3.61
C MET A 97 -4.18 10.75 -2.09
N ALA A 98 -5.27 10.73 -1.31
CA ALA A 98 -5.19 10.75 0.14
C ALA A 98 -4.44 9.53 0.69
N TYR A 99 -4.75 8.35 0.16
CA TYR A 99 -4.06 7.12 0.48
C TYR A 99 -2.54 7.22 0.18
N LEU A 100 -2.18 7.65 -1.03
CA LEU A 100 -0.77 7.77 -1.44
C LEU A 100 -0.01 8.81 -0.61
N ALA A 101 -0.65 9.95 -0.29
CA ALA A 101 -0.08 10.98 0.56
C ALA A 101 0.23 10.47 1.97
N MET A 102 -0.64 9.63 2.52
CA MET A 102 -0.41 9.03 3.83
C MET A 102 0.62 7.88 3.76
N MET A 103 0.67 7.11 2.68
CA MET A 103 1.62 6.00 2.55
C MET A 103 3.05 6.44 2.24
N ALA A 104 3.25 7.45 1.40
CA ALA A 104 4.58 7.91 0.98
C ALA A 104 5.59 8.13 2.13
N PRO A 105 5.28 8.90 3.20
CA PRO A 105 6.24 9.11 4.29
C PRO A 105 6.53 7.83 5.08
N ARG A 106 5.57 6.89 5.13
CA ARG A 106 5.73 5.59 5.81
C ARG A 106 6.66 4.67 5.02
N LEU A 107 6.49 4.61 3.70
CA LEU A 107 7.40 3.85 2.83
C LEU A 107 8.83 4.39 2.89
N SER A 108 8.99 5.72 2.94
CA SER A 108 10.32 6.34 3.15
C SER A 108 10.92 5.94 4.50
N ALA A 109 10.17 6.05 5.60
CA ALA A 109 10.68 5.67 6.93
C ALA A 109 10.99 4.17 7.04
N LEU A 110 10.22 3.31 6.36
CA LEU A 110 10.49 1.87 6.29
C LEU A 110 11.79 1.57 5.54
N HIS A 111 12.12 2.35 4.52
CA HIS A 111 13.41 2.24 3.85
C HIS A 111 14.55 2.61 4.81
N ASP A 112 14.45 3.72 5.55
CA ASP A 112 15.51 4.19 6.46
C ASP A 112 15.86 3.17 7.56
N VAL A 113 14.86 2.44 8.09
CA VAL A 113 15.08 1.42 9.13
C VAL A 113 15.55 0.07 8.58
N LEU A 114 15.42 -0.17 7.27
CA LEU A 114 15.84 -1.43 6.65
C LEU A 114 17.36 -1.45 6.50
N LYS A 115 17.97 -2.58 6.85
CA LYS A 115 19.38 -2.84 6.53
C LYS A 115 19.60 -2.78 5.02
N PRO A 116 20.83 -2.52 4.55
CA PRO A 116 21.19 -2.65 3.13
C PRO A 116 20.95 -4.06 2.54
N THR A 117 20.85 -5.09 3.39
CA THR A 117 20.50 -6.46 2.98
C THR A 117 19.04 -6.81 3.23
N GLY A 118 18.26 -5.85 3.73
CA GLY A 118 16.89 -6.05 4.16
C GLY A 118 15.92 -6.16 2.99
N SER A 119 14.70 -6.59 3.28
CA SER A 119 13.64 -6.69 2.28
C SER A 119 12.31 -6.18 2.81
N LEU A 120 11.54 -5.54 1.94
CA LEU A 120 10.16 -5.14 2.18
C LEU A 120 9.22 -6.00 1.34
N TYR A 121 8.21 -6.55 1.98
CA TYR A 121 7.06 -7.19 1.33
C TYR A 121 5.84 -6.33 1.58
N LEU A 122 5.29 -5.76 0.51
CA LEU A 122 4.08 -4.94 0.57
C LEU A 122 2.93 -5.67 -0.09
N HIS A 123 1.86 -5.90 0.67
CA HIS A 123 0.62 -6.43 0.14
C HIS A 123 -0.23 -5.31 -0.45
N CYS A 124 -0.73 -5.52 -1.67
CA CYS A 124 -1.42 -4.52 -2.48
C CYS A 124 -2.67 -5.10 -3.15
N ASP A 125 -3.78 -4.35 -3.10
CA ASP A 125 -4.93 -4.58 -3.98
C ASP A 125 -4.60 -4.17 -5.44
N PRO A 126 -5.17 -4.86 -6.47
CA PRO A 126 -4.97 -4.51 -7.88
C PRO A 126 -5.24 -3.05 -8.25
N THR A 127 -6.14 -2.37 -7.53
CA THR A 127 -6.50 -0.98 -7.81
C THR A 127 -5.38 -0.01 -7.45
N ALA A 128 -4.62 -0.31 -6.40
CA ALA A 128 -3.58 0.56 -5.86
C ALA A 128 -2.15 0.09 -6.18
N SER A 129 -1.98 -1.17 -6.61
CA SER A 129 -0.67 -1.81 -6.83
C SER A 129 0.24 -0.98 -7.72
N HIS A 130 -0.25 -0.46 -8.85
CA HIS A 130 0.55 0.34 -9.77
C HIS A 130 1.03 1.67 -9.17
N TYR A 131 0.18 2.33 -8.37
CA TYR A 131 0.56 3.58 -7.72
C TYR A 131 1.58 3.34 -6.60
N LEU A 132 1.38 2.29 -5.81
CA LEU A 132 2.33 1.89 -4.77
C LEU A 132 3.66 1.44 -5.35
N LYS A 133 3.66 0.74 -6.49
CA LYS A 133 4.87 0.35 -7.21
C LYS A 133 5.72 1.57 -7.57
N LEU A 134 5.10 2.62 -8.10
CA LEU A 134 5.81 3.86 -8.44
C LEU A 134 6.35 4.59 -7.19
N LEU A 135 5.62 4.58 -6.07
CA LEU A 135 6.14 5.12 -4.80
C LEU A 135 7.35 4.32 -4.32
N LEU A 136 7.25 2.99 -4.34
CA LEU A 136 8.35 2.11 -3.95
C LEU A 136 9.56 2.30 -4.87
N ASP A 137 9.36 2.43 -6.18
CA ASP A 137 10.43 2.71 -7.14
C ASP A 137 11.10 4.06 -6.88
N ALA A 138 10.35 5.05 -6.39
CA ALA A 138 10.89 6.34 -6.01
C ALA A 138 11.76 6.24 -4.74
N VAL A 139 11.33 5.44 -3.76
CA VAL A 139 12.02 5.20 -2.49
C VAL A 139 13.23 4.26 -2.65
N PHE A 140 13.02 3.02 -3.08
CA PHE A 140 14.02 1.95 -3.11
C PHE A 140 14.88 1.92 -4.37
N ARG A 141 14.51 2.69 -5.40
CA ARG A 141 15.02 2.58 -6.78
C ARG A 141 14.43 1.40 -7.57
N PRO A 142 14.18 1.56 -8.88
CA PRO A 142 13.60 0.49 -9.70
C PRO A 142 14.48 -0.76 -9.77
N GLU A 143 15.80 -0.62 -9.66
CA GLU A 143 16.74 -1.74 -9.74
C GLU A 143 16.65 -2.69 -8.54
N GLN A 144 16.08 -2.21 -7.43
CA GLN A 144 15.89 -3.00 -6.22
C GLN A 144 14.57 -3.76 -6.16
N PHE A 145 13.70 -3.55 -7.15
CA PHE A 145 12.52 -4.36 -7.32
C PHE A 145 12.90 -5.79 -7.65
N THR A 146 12.46 -6.73 -6.82
CA THR A 146 12.84 -8.14 -6.99
C THR A 146 11.76 -8.92 -7.71
N ASN A 147 10.54 -8.94 -7.17
CA ASN A 147 9.44 -9.74 -7.70
C ASN A 147 8.09 -9.14 -7.34
N GLU A 148 7.10 -9.38 -8.19
CA GLU A 148 5.68 -9.23 -7.90
C GLU A 148 5.08 -10.64 -7.73
N LEU A 149 4.74 -11.02 -6.50
CA LEU A 149 4.11 -12.31 -6.23
C LEU A 149 2.59 -12.16 -6.37
N THR A 150 2.06 -12.63 -7.50
CA THR A 150 0.63 -12.75 -7.73
C THR A 150 0.08 -14.00 -7.05
N TRP A 151 -0.70 -13.85 -5.97
CA TRP A 151 -1.42 -14.98 -5.37
C TRP A 151 -2.73 -15.24 -6.09
N LYS A 152 -2.84 -16.41 -6.72
CA LYS A 152 -4.11 -16.96 -7.22
C LYS A 152 -4.80 -17.74 -6.13
N ARG A 153 -5.95 -17.28 -5.65
CA ARG A 153 -6.82 -18.12 -4.81
C ARG A 153 -7.59 -19.09 -5.69
N THR A 154 -7.31 -20.39 -5.56
CA THR A 154 -8.10 -21.44 -6.21
C THR A 154 -9.32 -21.74 -5.32
N SER A 155 -10.52 -21.41 -5.77
CA SER A 155 -11.75 -21.90 -5.13
C SER A 155 -11.94 -23.38 -5.48
N ALA A 156 -11.80 -24.26 -4.51
CA ALA A 156 -12.03 -25.68 -4.70
C ALA A 156 -13.54 -26.02 -4.72
N HIS A 157 -14.29 -25.61 -5.73
CA HIS A 157 -15.62 -26.19 -5.98
C HIS A 157 -15.96 -26.29 -7.46
N SER A 158 -16.31 -27.52 -7.85
CA SER A 158 -16.81 -27.92 -9.16
C SER A 158 -18.15 -27.25 -9.47
N SER A 159 -18.17 -26.30 -10.39
CA SER A 159 -19.24 -26.21 -11.40
C SER A 159 -18.80 -25.28 -12.52
N ALA A 160 -19.05 -25.71 -13.75
CA ALA A 160 -18.65 -25.02 -14.96
C ALA A 160 -19.49 -23.74 -15.14
N LYS A 161 -18.98 -22.58 -14.71
CA LYS A 161 -19.33 -21.26 -15.26
C LYS A 161 -18.36 -20.18 -14.76
N GLN A 162 -17.64 -19.58 -15.72
CA GLN A 162 -16.82 -18.36 -15.64
C GLN A 162 -15.75 -18.28 -14.54
N HIS A 163 -14.49 -18.51 -14.93
CA HIS A 163 -13.31 -18.17 -14.12
C HIS A 163 -13.21 -16.65 -13.93
N SER A 164 -13.63 -16.15 -12.76
CA SER A 164 -13.13 -14.90 -12.21
C SER A 164 -11.80 -15.20 -11.52
N ASN A 165 -10.69 -14.78 -12.13
CA ASN A 165 -9.37 -14.87 -11.50
C ASN A 165 -9.20 -13.67 -10.57
N LYS A 166 -9.37 -13.85 -9.25
CA LYS A 166 -8.94 -12.84 -8.26
C LYS A 166 -7.41 -12.95 -8.11
N ILE A 167 -6.71 -11.87 -8.44
CA ILE A 167 -5.24 -11.74 -8.39
C ILE A 167 -4.93 -10.78 -7.25
N GLU A 168 -4.20 -11.22 -6.23
CA GLU A 168 -3.64 -10.36 -5.16
C GLU A 168 -2.16 -10.12 -5.47
N HIS A 169 -1.67 -8.89 -5.27
CA HIS A 169 -0.30 -8.51 -5.62
C HIS A 169 0.54 -8.31 -4.36
N LEU A 170 1.70 -8.94 -4.30
CA LEU A 170 2.74 -8.67 -3.31
C LEU A 170 3.94 -8.07 -4.03
N GLU A 171 4.30 -6.85 -3.68
CA GLU A 171 5.50 -6.19 -4.20
C GLU A 171 6.68 -6.50 -3.27
N GLN A 172 7.77 -7.05 -3.81
CA GLN A 172 9.02 -7.31 -3.09
C GLN A 172 10.11 -6.32 -3.51
N MET A 173 10.61 -5.56 -2.55
CA MET A 173 11.74 -4.64 -2.73
C MET A 173 12.92 -5.06 -1.85
N LYS A 174 14.15 -4.88 -2.36
CA LYS A 174 15.40 -4.95 -1.58
C LYS A 174 15.90 -3.54 -1.29
N HIS A 175 16.77 -3.39 -0.30
CA HIS A 175 17.46 -2.13 -0.02
C HIS A 175 18.73 -2.00 -0.89
#